data_AF-A0A8H7ULD3-F1
#
_entry.id   AF-A0A8H7ULD3-F1
#
_cell.length_a   1.000
_cell.length_b   1.000
_cell.length_c   1.000
_cell.angle_alpha   90.00
_cell.angle_beta   90.00
_cell.angle_gamma   90.00
#
_symmetry.space_group_name_H-M   'P 1'
#
loop_
_entity.id
_entity.type
_entity.pdbx_description
1 polymer ?
#
loop_
_entity_poly.entity_id
_entity_poly.type
_entity_poly.pdbx_seq_one_letter_code
_entity_poly.pdbx_strand_id
1 'polypeptide(L)'
;MTFQELPMNYYQYFGANCQDLDLGQLKRLFRRLSLVYHPDKNPDPEAVDNFMRLRAAYDTLIDDKKRELYNRIGPSAIANVKSATAFKYVDSSVRQLAIDHAMTLIIQFGLSYITPAMRITWWKLVMLAVFIVVELNLISSPTSCGIRVFGYPFLLHELLQLTRQVYYSLNVALSRIVPHFFHETQTISDADVYQVNHMSQLERSFSRQEFSNTVQPFIQEDGTMIEELRLELVKGQQSSQTSGSRPAPPPIDLMAQHIIVNWLASVDAT
;
A
#
# COMPACT_ATOMS: atom_id res chain seq x y z
N MET A 1 20.58 6.05 -3.29
CA MET A 1 21.72 5.32 -2.71
C MET A 1 22.07 4.19 -3.66
N THR A 2 23.20 4.30 -4.34
CA THR A 2 23.73 3.31 -5.29
C THR A 2 24.23 2.07 -4.53
N PHE A 3 24.03 0.88 -5.09
CA PHE A 3 24.31 -0.43 -4.47
C PHE A 3 25.80 -0.72 -4.18
N GLN A 4 26.70 0.26 -4.36
CA GLN A 4 28.15 0.09 -4.44
C GLN A 4 28.91 0.48 -3.15
N GLU A 5 28.22 0.94 -2.10
CA GLU A 5 28.85 1.34 -0.83
C GLU A 5 28.17 0.72 0.41
N LEU A 6 27.68 -0.52 0.32
CA LEU A 6 27.46 -1.26 1.56
C LEU A 6 28.84 -1.70 2.07
N PRO A 7 29.32 -1.18 3.21
CA PRO A 7 30.61 -1.59 3.75
C PRO A 7 30.57 -3.10 3.96
N MET A 8 31.52 -3.82 3.35
CA MET A 8 31.59 -5.27 3.46
C MET A 8 31.46 -5.68 4.93
N ASN A 9 30.68 -6.72 5.17
CA ASN A 9 30.43 -7.18 6.51
C ASN A 9 31.75 -7.66 7.18
N TYR A 10 31.94 -7.40 8.48
CA TYR A 10 33.12 -7.85 9.22
C TYR A 10 33.33 -9.36 9.12
N TYR A 11 32.27 -10.15 9.04
CA TYR A 11 32.36 -11.59 8.82
C TYR A 11 32.84 -11.94 7.40
N GLN A 12 32.43 -11.17 6.38
CA GLN A 12 32.86 -11.36 5.00
C GLN A 12 34.36 -11.08 4.81
N TYR A 13 34.94 -10.13 5.56
CA TYR A 13 36.40 -9.90 5.56
C TYR A 13 37.20 -11.12 6.00
N PHE A 14 36.65 -11.95 6.89
CA PHE A 14 37.27 -13.19 7.34
C PHE A 14 36.89 -14.40 6.47
N GLY A 15 35.99 -14.22 5.50
CA GLY A 15 35.45 -15.31 4.67
C GLY A 15 34.67 -16.35 5.48
N ALA A 16 34.12 -15.95 6.62
CA ALA A 16 33.42 -16.84 7.54
C ALA A 16 31.99 -16.35 7.80
N ASN A 17 31.09 -17.25 8.15
CA ASN A 17 29.74 -16.86 8.56
C ASN A 17 29.73 -16.51 10.05
N CYS A 18 28.78 -15.66 10.44
CA CYS A 18 28.57 -15.30 11.83
C CYS A 18 28.34 -16.51 12.76
N GLN A 19 27.71 -17.58 12.25
CA GLN A 19 27.42 -18.82 13.00
C GLN A 19 28.65 -19.73 13.15
N ASP A 20 29.54 -19.74 12.17
CA ASP A 20 30.66 -20.68 12.11
C ASP A 20 31.93 -20.11 12.78
N LEU A 21 31.97 -18.80 13.00
CA LEU A 21 33.15 -18.09 13.50
C LEU A 21 33.28 -18.17 15.03
N ASP A 22 34.15 -19.08 15.48
CA ASP A 22 34.65 -19.16 16.85
C ASP A 22 35.82 -18.19 17.11
N LEU A 23 36.05 -17.81 18.38
CA LEU A 23 37.15 -16.92 18.80
C LEU A 23 38.53 -17.50 18.43
N GLY A 24 38.69 -18.83 18.51
CA GLY A 24 39.92 -19.51 18.11
C GLY A 24 40.18 -19.39 16.61
N GLN A 25 39.13 -19.51 15.80
CA GLN A 25 39.20 -19.36 14.34
C GLN A 25 39.45 -17.90 13.94
N LEU A 26 38.76 -16.95 14.57
CA LEU A 26 38.96 -15.51 14.35
C LEU A 26 40.42 -15.10 14.55
N LYS A 27 41.06 -15.53 15.64
CA LYS A 27 42.48 -15.25 15.89
C LYS A 27 43.41 -15.84 14.83
N ARG A 28 43.11 -17.04 14.32
CA ARG A 28 43.90 -17.69 13.27
C ARG A 28 43.75 -16.97 11.93
N LEU A 29 42.51 -16.61 11.56
CA LEU A 29 42.20 -15.89 10.33
C LEU A 29 42.81 -14.49 10.34
N PHE A 30 42.69 -13.77 11.45
CA PHE A 30 43.33 -12.46 11.63
C PHE A 30 44.84 -12.53 11.41
N ARG A 31 45.55 -13.45 12.08
CA ARG A 31 47.00 -13.63 11.90
C ARG A 31 47.39 -13.88 10.44
N ARG A 32 46.61 -14.69 9.72
CA ARG A 32 46.85 -15.00 8.31
C ARG A 32 46.66 -13.75 7.44
N LEU A 33 45.53 -13.06 7.59
CA LEU A 33 45.19 -11.88 6.78
C LEU A 33 46.07 -10.67 7.10
N SER A 34 46.49 -10.48 8.35
CA SER A 34 47.41 -9.40 8.74
C SER A 34 48.77 -9.51 8.07
N LEU A 35 49.25 -10.73 7.77
CA LEU A 35 50.50 -10.93 7.04
C LEU A 35 50.37 -10.57 5.56
N VAL A 36 49.17 -10.77 4.98
CA VAL A 36 48.86 -10.48 3.58
C VAL A 36 48.67 -8.99 3.35
N TYR A 37 47.94 -8.31 4.24
CA TYR A 37 47.65 -6.88 4.14
C TYR A 37 48.65 -5.99 4.90
N HIS A 38 49.83 -6.52 5.25
CA HIS A 38 50.82 -5.71 5.97
C HIS A 38 51.37 -4.59 5.06
N PRO A 39 51.35 -3.32 5.50
CA PRO A 39 51.73 -2.18 4.65
C PRO A 39 53.20 -2.20 4.20
N ASP A 40 54.06 -2.91 4.92
CA ASP A 40 55.47 -3.12 4.55
C ASP A 40 55.67 -4.18 3.45
N LYS A 41 54.75 -5.15 3.35
CA LYS A 41 54.88 -6.29 2.41
C LYS A 41 54.04 -6.12 1.16
N ASN A 42 53.00 -5.30 1.21
CA ASN A 42 52.09 -5.06 0.11
C ASN A 42 52.17 -3.58 -0.32
N PRO A 43 52.67 -3.29 -1.55
CA PRO A 43 52.81 -1.93 -2.06
C PRO A 43 51.50 -1.32 -2.58
N ASP A 44 50.37 -2.04 -2.49
CA ASP A 44 49.07 -1.54 -2.92
C ASP A 44 48.60 -0.37 -2.03
N PRO A 45 48.21 0.79 -2.60
CA PRO A 45 47.64 1.90 -1.82
C PRO A 45 46.41 1.51 -0.99
N GLU A 46 45.63 0.51 -1.40
CA GLU A 46 44.47 0.04 -0.64
C GLU A 46 44.84 -0.91 0.51
N ALA A 47 46.09 -1.41 0.58
CA ALA A 47 46.51 -2.34 1.63
C ALA A 47 46.40 -1.74 3.03
N VAL A 48 46.71 -0.44 3.16
CA VAL A 48 46.62 0.29 4.43
C VAL A 48 45.17 0.36 4.91
N ASP A 49 44.24 0.75 4.03
CA ASP A 49 42.83 0.85 4.36
C ASP A 49 42.22 -0.51 4.69
N ASN A 50 42.56 -1.54 3.92
CA ASN A 50 42.12 -2.91 4.16
C ASN A 50 42.66 -3.46 5.48
N PHE A 51 43.90 -3.14 5.85
CA PHE A 51 44.48 -3.51 7.15
C PHE A 51 43.77 -2.81 8.32
N MET A 52 43.46 -1.52 8.19
CA MET A 52 42.72 -0.77 9.21
C MET A 52 41.31 -1.34 9.40
N ARG A 53 40.62 -1.68 8.30
CA ARG A 53 39.31 -2.34 8.33
C ARG A 53 39.38 -3.73 8.96
N LEU A 54 40.38 -4.53 8.61
CA LEU A 54 40.62 -5.86 9.19
C LEU A 54 40.83 -5.77 10.72
N ARG A 55 41.61 -4.78 11.16
CA ARG A 55 41.85 -4.52 12.59
C ARG A 55 40.57 -4.11 13.31
N ALA A 56 39.80 -3.19 12.73
CA ALA A 56 38.51 -2.78 13.29
C ALA A 56 37.51 -3.95 13.37
N ALA A 57 37.48 -4.81 12.35
CA ALA A 57 36.66 -6.02 12.35
C ALA A 57 37.10 -7.00 13.46
N TYR A 58 38.41 -7.21 13.64
CA TYR A 58 38.90 -8.06 14.72
C TYR A 58 38.56 -7.48 16.12
N ASP A 59 38.82 -6.19 16.34
CA ASP A 59 38.60 -5.51 17.63
C ASP A 59 37.12 -5.48 18.05
N THR A 60 36.20 -5.61 17.09
CA THR A 60 34.76 -5.63 17.33
C THR A 60 34.21 -7.04 17.50
N LEU A 61 34.75 -8.02 16.75
CA LEU A 61 34.33 -9.42 16.84
C LEU A 61 34.96 -10.18 18.02
N ILE A 62 36.07 -9.71 18.58
CA ILE A 62 36.77 -10.34 19.72
C ILE A 62 36.04 -10.14 21.05
N ASP A 63 35.30 -9.04 21.20
CA ASP A 63 34.54 -8.70 22.40
C ASP A 63 33.08 -9.08 22.19
N ASP A 64 32.58 -10.03 22.98
CA ASP A 64 31.22 -10.56 22.85
C ASP A 64 30.14 -9.46 22.88
N LYS A 65 30.33 -8.41 23.69
CA LYS A 65 29.37 -7.30 23.77
C LYS A 65 29.37 -6.47 22.50
N LYS A 66 30.54 -6.17 21.94
CA LYS A 66 30.68 -5.43 20.69
C LYS A 66 30.21 -6.28 19.50
N ARG A 67 30.47 -7.58 19.53
CA ARG A 67 30.01 -8.54 18.53
C ARG A 67 28.49 -8.62 18.50
N GLU A 68 27.83 -8.75 19.65
CA GLU A 68 26.37 -8.75 19.71
C GLU A 68 25.79 -7.42 19.20
N LEU A 69 26.39 -6.30 19.60
CA LEU A 69 25.93 -5.01 19.15
C LEU A 69 26.11 -4.82 17.64
N TYR A 70 27.26 -5.22 17.09
CA TYR A 70 27.51 -5.21 15.66
C TYR A 70 26.45 -6.01 14.91
N ASN A 71 26.16 -7.21 15.39
CA ASN A 71 25.19 -8.11 14.81
C ASN A 71 23.79 -7.45 14.71
N ARG A 72 23.39 -6.72 15.76
CA ARG A 72 22.07 -6.10 15.88
C ARG A 72 21.93 -4.74 15.18
N ILE A 73 22.92 -3.85 15.29
CA ILE A 73 22.81 -2.45 14.82
C ILE A 73 23.70 -2.16 13.61
N GLY A 74 24.70 -3.00 13.37
CA GLY A 74 25.68 -2.79 12.30
C GLY A 74 26.82 -1.84 12.67
N PRO A 75 27.65 -1.48 11.68
CA PRO A 75 28.93 -0.79 11.90
C PRO A 75 28.78 0.65 12.40
N SER A 76 27.70 1.35 12.04
CA SER A 76 27.45 2.75 12.42
C SER A 76 27.25 2.94 13.92
N ALA A 77 26.75 1.92 14.62
CA ALA A 77 26.51 2.00 16.05
C ALA A 77 27.77 1.81 16.90
N ILE A 78 28.76 1.07 16.38
CA ILE A 78 30.00 0.75 17.10
C ILE A 78 30.81 2.01 17.42
N ALA A 79 30.75 3.03 16.57
CA ALA A 79 31.43 4.29 16.77
C ALA A 79 30.96 5.04 18.05
N ASN A 80 29.74 4.78 18.53
CA ASN A 80 29.11 5.51 19.63
C ASN A 80 28.94 4.67 20.92
N VAL A 81 29.66 3.56 21.05
CA VAL A 81 29.47 2.57 22.13
C VAL A 81 30.23 2.97 23.39
N LYS A 82 29.72 3.96 24.11
CA LYS A 82 30.15 4.21 25.49
C LYS A 82 29.36 3.38 26.52
N SER A 83 28.16 2.88 26.19
CA SER A 83 27.36 2.04 27.11
C SER A 83 26.13 1.37 26.43
N ALA A 84 26.34 0.62 25.35
CA ALA A 84 25.22 0.02 24.62
C ALA A 84 24.78 -1.33 25.24
N THR A 85 23.60 -1.34 25.85
CA THR A 85 22.87 -2.53 26.32
C THR A 85 21.81 -2.90 25.28
N ALA A 86 21.44 -4.18 25.14
CA ALA A 86 20.40 -4.64 24.21
C ALA A 86 19.07 -3.84 24.31
N PHE A 87 18.67 -3.41 25.50
CA PHE A 87 17.49 -2.56 25.68
C PHE A 87 17.61 -1.18 25.02
N LYS A 88 18.79 -0.54 25.08
CA LYS A 88 19.03 0.76 24.45
C LYS A 88 19.00 0.64 22.92
N TYR A 89 19.39 -0.52 22.38
CA TYR A 89 19.24 -0.82 20.96
C TYR A 89 17.77 -0.88 20.54
N VAL A 90 16.94 -1.59 21.29
CA VAL A 90 15.52 -1.70 20.98
C VAL A 90 14.86 -0.32 21.01
N ASP A 91 15.14 0.51 22.04
CA ASP A 91 14.62 1.88 22.12
C ASP A 91 15.06 2.75 20.93
N SER A 92 16.37 2.75 20.61
CA SER A 92 16.88 3.56 19.52
C SER A 92 16.33 3.12 18.16
N SER A 93 16.16 1.81 17.96
CA SER A 93 15.63 1.23 16.72
C SER A 93 14.15 1.50 16.55
N VAL A 94 13.35 1.37 17.61
CA VAL A 94 11.92 1.70 17.60
C VAL A 94 11.70 3.19 17.33
N ARG A 95 12.54 4.05 17.90
CA ARG A 95 12.49 5.50 17.65
C ARG A 95 12.82 5.84 16.20
N GLN A 96 13.87 5.26 15.65
CA GLN A 96 14.23 5.45 14.24
C GLN A 96 13.15 4.90 13.30
N LEU A 97 12.57 3.73 13.61
CA LEU A 97 11.44 3.17 12.89
C LEU A 97 10.26 4.16 12.85
N ALA A 98 9.90 4.73 14.00
CA ALA A 98 8.82 5.70 14.11
C ALA A 98 9.09 6.95 13.26
N ILE A 99 10.33 7.47 13.27
CA ILE A 99 10.73 8.62 12.45
C ILE A 99 10.61 8.28 10.96
N ASP A 100 11.21 7.17 10.51
CA ASP A 100 11.22 6.78 9.10
C ASP A 100 9.80 6.58 8.54
N HIS A 101 8.92 5.96 9.33
CA HIS A 101 7.53 5.70 8.94
C HIS A 101 6.67 6.96 9.01
N ALA A 102 6.88 7.83 10.00
CA ALA A 102 6.24 9.14 10.05
C ALA A 102 6.62 10.00 8.83
N MET A 103 7.91 10.02 8.47
CA MET A 103 8.39 10.73 7.28
C MET A 103 7.77 10.16 6.00
N THR A 104 7.68 8.84 5.89
CA THR A 104 7.03 8.19 4.75
C THR A 104 5.56 8.59 4.64
N LEU A 105 4.82 8.62 5.75
CA LEU A 105 3.44 9.08 5.77
C LEU A 105 3.35 10.55 5.36
N ILE A 106 4.18 11.42 5.92
CA ILE A 106 4.21 12.85 5.56
C ILE A 106 4.46 13.02 4.07
N ILE A 107 5.42 12.29 3.49
CA ILE A 107 5.73 12.32 2.05
C ILE A 107 4.52 11.83 1.25
N GLN A 108 3.87 10.73 1.66
CA GLN A 108 2.69 10.22 0.97
C GLN A 108 1.52 11.21 1.01
N PHE A 109 1.26 11.84 2.16
CA PHE A 109 0.21 12.86 2.31
C PHE A 109 0.54 14.12 1.50
N GLY A 110 1.80 14.58 1.53
CA GLY A 110 2.27 15.73 0.77
C GLY A 110 2.16 15.51 -0.73
N LEU A 111 2.64 14.37 -1.25
CA LEU A 111 2.52 14.03 -2.67
C LEU A 111 1.07 13.85 -3.11
N SER A 112 0.22 13.28 -2.23
CA SER A 112 -1.23 13.15 -2.50
C SER A 112 -1.95 14.49 -2.58
N TYR A 113 -1.46 15.53 -1.89
CA TYR A 113 -2.03 16.87 -1.97
C TYR A 113 -1.63 17.60 -3.26
N ILE A 114 -0.41 17.38 -3.74
CA ILE A 114 0.15 18.08 -4.91
C ILE A 114 -0.27 17.43 -6.22
N THR A 115 -0.34 16.10 -6.28
CA THR A 115 -0.54 15.37 -7.55
C THR A 115 -1.71 14.38 -7.44
N PRO A 116 -2.78 14.54 -8.23
CA PRO A 116 -3.93 13.62 -8.20
C PRO A 116 -3.59 12.21 -8.70
N ALA A 117 -2.50 12.06 -9.47
CA ALA A 117 -1.98 10.76 -9.91
C ALA A 117 -1.34 9.94 -8.77
N MET A 118 -1.06 10.55 -7.61
CA MET A 118 -0.32 9.93 -6.52
C MET A 118 -1.09 9.97 -5.20
N ARG A 119 -2.41 9.78 -5.27
CA ARG A 119 -3.27 9.72 -4.10
C ARG A 119 -2.86 8.59 -3.15
N ILE A 120 -3.07 8.80 -1.86
CA ILE A 120 -3.00 7.74 -0.86
C ILE A 120 -4.16 6.79 -1.12
N THR A 121 -3.83 5.56 -1.49
CA THR A 121 -4.81 4.48 -1.62
C THR A 121 -4.73 3.57 -0.40
N TRP A 122 -5.85 2.96 -0.04
CA TRP A 122 -5.94 2.08 1.13
C TRP A 122 -4.90 0.94 1.12
N TRP A 123 -4.58 0.38 -0.06
CA TRP A 123 -3.60 -0.69 -0.19
C TRP A 123 -2.17 -0.25 0.19
N LYS A 124 -1.82 1.03 0.00
CA LYS A 124 -0.52 1.58 0.42
C LYS A 124 -0.40 1.62 1.94
N LEU A 125 -1.50 1.95 2.62
CA LEU A 125 -1.56 1.96 4.09
C LEU A 125 -1.49 0.53 4.66
N VAL A 126 -2.17 -0.43 4.02
CA VAL A 126 -2.08 -1.85 4.40
C VAL A 126 -0.65 -2.37 4.21
N MET A 127 -0.01 -2.07 3.08
CA MET A 127 1.40 -2.40 2.83
C MET A 127 2.32 -1.82 3.92
N LEU A 128 2.17 -0.53 4.22
CA LEU A 128 2.94 0.13 5.28
C LEU A 128 2.74 -0.57 6.64
N ALA A 129 1.49 -0.90 7.00
CA ALA A 129 1.20 -1.59 8.25
C ALA A 129 1.84 -2.99 8.31
N VAL A 130 1.77 -3.77 7.23
CA VAL A 130 2.42 -5.08 7.13
C VAL A 130 3.94 -4.95 7.30
N PHE A 131 4.56 -3.98 6.63
CA PHE A 131 6.01 -3.77 6.74
C PHE A 131 6.43 -3.30 8.14
N ILE A 132 5.64 -2.45 8.82
CA ILE A 132 5.87 -2.09 10.23
C ILE A 132 5.87 -3.34 11.11
N VAL A 133 4.89 -4.22 10.94
CA VAL A 133 4.80 -5.47 11.72
C VAL A 133 6.01 -6.37 11.48
N VAL A 134 6.44 -6.48 10.22
CA VAL A 134 7.67 -7.23 9.86
C VAL A 134 8.89 -6.62 10.54
N GLU A 135 9.11 -5.30 10.45
CA GLU A 135 10.25 -4.65 11.11
C GLU A 135 10.24 -4.81 12.63
N LEU A 136 9.07 -4.68 13.27
CA LEU A 136 8.93 -4.92 14.71
C LEU A 136 9.21 -6.39 15.09
N ASN A 137 8.78 -7.34 14.26
CA ASN A 137 9.09 -8.76 14.46
C ASN A 137 10.61 -9.02 14.36
N LEU A 138 11.28 -8.39 13.39
CA LEU A 138 12.74 -8.48 13.27
C LEU A 138 13.45 -7.85 14.47
N ILE A 139 13.03 -6.67 14.94
CA ILE A 139 13.65 -5.98 16.09
C ILE A 139 13.47 -6.78 17.39
N SER A 140 12.29 -7.40 17.58
CA SER A 140 11.98 -8.24 18.74
C SER A 140 12.62 -9.63 18.67
N SER A 141 13.17 -10.03 17.52
CA SER A 141 13.79 -11.34 17.37
C SER A 141 15.00 -11.48 18.32
N PRO A 142 15.10 -12.59 19.07
CA PRO A 142 16.23 -12.84 19.95
C PRO A 142 17.51 -13.16 19.16
N THR A 143 17.38 -13.52 17.89
CA THR A 143 18.45 -14.00 17.01
C THR A 143 19.31 -12.86 16.46
N SER A 144 20.58 -12.81 16.86
CA SER A 144 21.54 -11.83 16.34
C SER A 144 22.23 -12.30 15.05
N CYS A 145 22.09 -13.55 14.64
CA CYS A 145 23.00 -14.17 13.68
C CYS A 145 22.31 -15.11 12.68
N GLY A 146 22.45 -14.82 11.38
CA GLY A 146 22.30 -15.79 10.30
C GLY A 146 20.87 -16.17 9.92
N ILE A 147 20.04 -15.18 9.60
CA ILE A 147 18.80 -15.45 8.85
C ILE A 147 19.22 -15.74 7.41
N ARG A 148 19.00 -16.98 6.95
CA ARG A 148 19.33 -17.39 5.59
C ARG A 148 18.18 -16.98 4.67
N VAL A 149 18.44 -15.97 3.85
CA VAL A 149 17.52 -15.52 2.81
C VAL A 149 18.18 -15.79 1.46
N PHE A 150 17.51 -16.55 0.59
CA PHE A 150 18.07 -17.01 -0.69
C PHE A 150 19.45 -17.68 -0.58
N GLY A 151 19.69 -18.42 0.51
CA GLY A 151 20.96 -19.14 0.74
C GLY A 151 22.12 -18.27 1.27
N TYR A 152 21.97 -16.95 1.33
CA TYR A 152 22.97 -16.05 1.89
C TYR A 152 22.68 -15.77 3.37
N PRO A 153 23.68 -15.87 4.26
CA PRO A 153 23.50 -15.56 5.68
C PRO A 153 23.56 -14.05 5.90
N PHE A 154 22.39 -13.44 6.10
CA PHE A 154 22.31 -12.02 6.42
C PHE A 154 22.39 -11.78 7.93
N LEU A 155 22.96 -10.64 8.30
CA LEU A 155 22.85 -10.12 9.66
C LEU A 155 21.49 -9.44 9.86
N LEU A 156 21.06 -9.31 11.12
CA LEU A 156 19.76 -8.73 11.45
C LEU A 156 19.62 -7.30 10.91
N HIS A 157 20.65 -6.47 11.07
CA HIS A 157 20.64 -5.10 10.58
C HIS A 157 20.63 -5.01 9.05
N GLU A 158 21.28 -5.94 8.35
CA GLU A 158 21.25 -6.02 6.88
C GLU A 158 19.85 -6.39 6.40
N LEU A 159 19.19 -7.34 7.07
CA LEU A 159 17.83 -7.74 6.73
C LEU A 159 16.83 -6.59 6.97
N LEU A 160 16.99 -5.81 8.04
CA LEU A 160 16.20 -4.60 8.28
C LEU A 160 16.40 -3.56 7.17
N GLN A 161 17.64 -3.33 6.74
CA GLN A 161 17.94 -2.41 5.64
C GLN A 161 17.34 -2.90 4.31
N LEU A 162 17.45 -4.20 4.02
CA LEU A 162 16.86 -4.80 2.84
C LEU A 162 15.33 -4.70 2.87
N THR A 163 14.70 -4.96 4.01
CA THR A 163 13.25 -4.86 4.19
C THR A 163 12.76 -3.46 3.83
N ARG A 164 13.46 -2.41 4.27
CA ARG A 164 13.14 -1.02 3.92
C ARG A 164 13.31 -0.73 2.43
N GLN A 165 14.40 -1.20 1.82
CA GLN A 165 14.62 -1.01 0.39
C GLN A 165 13.57 -1.74 -0.46
N VAL A 166 13.20 -2.94 -0.06
CA VAL A 166 12.13 -3.73 -0.69
C VAL A 166 10.80 -3.00 -0.56
N TYR A 167 10.48 -2.45 0.61
CA TYR A 167 9.26 -1.66 0.79
C TYR A 167 9.16 -0.51 -0.22
N TYR A 168 10.19 0.34 -0.32
CA TYR A 168 10.13 1.49 -1.22
C TYR A 168 10.07 1.10 -2.69
N SER A 169 10.86 0.10 -3.11
CA SER A 169 10.85 -0.40 -4.49
C SER A 169 9.51 -1.05 -4.85
N LEU A 170 8.95 -1.85 -3.95
CA LEU A 170 7.65 -2.49 -4.12
C LEU A 170 6.52 -1.47 -4.12
N ASN A 171 6.58 -0.44 -3.28
CA ASN A 171 5.59 0.64 -3.24
C ASN A 171 5.53 1.40 -4.57
N VAL A 172 6.70 1.75 -5.14
CA VAL A 172 6.80 2.42 -6.44
C VAL A 172 6.35 1.50 -7.58
N ALA A 173 6.78 0.23 -7.58
CA ALA A 173 6.41 -0.74 -8.61
C ALA A 173 4.90 -1.02 -8.62
N LEU A 174 4.31 -1.27 -7.46
CA LEU A 174 2.87 -1.49 -7.32
C LEU A 174 2.07 -0.23 -7.67
N SER A 175 2.61 0.97 -7.43
CA SER A 175 1.95 2.21 -7.86
C SER A 175 1.79 2.32 -9.39
N ARG A 176 2.58 1.57 -10.17
CA ARG A 176 2.42 1.48 -11.64
C ARG A 176 1.49 0.37 -12.08
N ILE A 177 1.47 -0.74 -11.33
CA ILE A 177 0.78 -1.98 -11.70
C ILE A 177 -0.67 -1.99 -11.20
N VAL A 178 -0.90 -1.55 -9.96
CA VAL A 178 -2.21 -1.64 -9.29
C VAL A 178 -3.33 -0.90 -10.05
N PRO A 179 -3.12 0.30 -10.65
CA PRO A 179 -4.14 0.97 -11.45
C PRO A 179 -4.60 0.18 -12.69
N HIS A 180 -3.82 -0.82 -13.13
CA HIS A 180 -4.22 -1.71 -14.22
C HIS A 180 -5.24 -2.76 -13.78
N PHE A 181 -5.14 -3.23 -12.53
CA PHE A 181 -6.00 -4.28 -11.97
C PHE A 181 -7.27 -3.74 -11.35
N PHE A 182 -7.16 -2.58 -10.71
CA PHE A 182 -8.30 -1.89 -10.15
C PHE A 182 -8.52 -0.68 -11.03
N HIS A 183 -9.57 -0.71 -11.86
CA HIS A 183 -10.14 0.49 -12.45
C HIS A 183 -10.63 1.36 -11.28
N GLU A 184 -9.71 2.05 -10.63
CA GLU A 184 -10.02 3.09 -9.66
C GLU A 184 -10.78 4.11 -10.49
N THR A 185 -12.10 4.14 -10.29
CA THR A 185 -13.06 5.01 -10.97
C THR A 185 -12.36 6.30 -11.29
N GLN A 186 -11.98 6.48 -12.56
CA GLN A 186 -11.52 7.77 -13.02
C GLN A 186 -12.59 8.72 -12.54
N THR A 187 -12.19 9.72 -11.76
CA THR A 187 -13.07 10.82 -11.34
C THR A 187 -13.79 11.22 -12.60
N ILE A 188 -15.09 10.90 -12.69
CA ILE A 188 -15.88 11.06 -13.91
C ILE A 188 -15.56 12.47 -14.38
N SER A 189 -14.83 12.59 -15.49
CA SER A 189 -14.36 13.90 -15.93
C SER A 189 -15.62 14.74 -16.15
N ASP A 190 -15.58 16.04 -15.86
CA ASP A 190 -16.73 16.90 -16.18
C ASP A 190 -17.13 16.75 -17.66
N ALA A 191 -16.16 16.41 -18.52
CA ALA A 191 -16.38 16.01 -19.91
C ALA A 191 -17.21 14.73 -20.08
N ASP A 192 -16.97 13.69 -19.27
CA ASP A 192 -17.72 12.43 -19.30
C ASP A 192 -19.14 12.63 -18.75
N VAL A 193 -19.30 13.42 -17.68
CA VAL A 193 -20.63 13.80 -17.15
C VAL A 193 -21.41 14.60 -18.20
N TYR A 194 -20.76 15.56 -18.86
CA TYR A 194 -21.36 16.34 -19.93
C TYR A 194 -21.76 15.46 -21.11
N GLN A 195 -20.90 14.51 -21.52
CA GLN A 195 -21.17 13.61 -22.63
C GLN A 195 -22.34 12.67 -22.35
N VAL A 196 -22.43 12.10 -21.14
CA VAL A 196 -23.57 11.27 -20.72
C VAL A 196 -24.86 12.10 -20.65
N ASN A 197 -24.80 13.30 -20.08
CA ASN A 197 -25.96 14.20 -20.04
C ASN A 197 -26.42 14.58 -21.45
N HIS A 198 -25.50 14.91 -22.35
CA HIS A 198 -25.80 15.21 -23.75
C HIS A 198 -26.42 14.02 -24.47
N MET A 199 -25.91 12.81 -24.26
CA MET A 199 -26.47 11.59 -24.83
C MET A 199 -27.91 11.35 -24.34
N SER A 200 -28.15 11.52 -23.03
CA SER A 200 -29.50 11.38 -22.46
C SER A 200 -30.49 12.42 -23.00
N GLN A 201 -30.02 13.61 -23.35
CA GLN A 201 -30.85 14.64 -23.97
C GLN A 201 -31.19 14.29 -25.42
N LEU A 202 -30.22 13.77 -26.18
CA LEU A 202 -30.45 13.32 -27.55
C LEU A 202 -31.45 12.17 -27.61
N GLU A 203 -31.32 11.15 -26.76
CA GLU A 203 -32.28 10.04 -26.70
C GLU A 203 -33.70 10.53 -26.43
N ARG A 204 -33.88 11.44 -25.45
CA ARG A 204 -35.20 12.02 -25.18
C ARG A 204 -35.77 12.79 -26.37
N SER A 205 -34.92 13.46 -27.16
CA SER A 205 -35.34 14.19 -28.35
C SER A 205 -35.75 13.25 -29.48
N PHE A 206 -34.97 12.17 -29.70
CA PHE A 206 -35.31 11.13 -30.67
C PHE A 206 -36.61 10.41 -30.29
N SER A 207 -36.78 10.02 -29.02
CA SER A 207 -38.02 9.38 -28.57
C SER A 207 -39.24 10.29 -28.72
N ARG A 208 -39.11 11.60 -28.47
CA ARG A 208 -40.20 12.56 -28.73
C ARG A 208 -40.51 12.67 -30.22
N GLN A 209 -39.49 12.69 -31.06
CA GLN A 209 -39.67 12.80 -32.51
C GLN A 209 -40.29 11.52 -33.08
N GLU A 210 -39.88 10.35 -32.59
CA GLU A 210 -40.44 9.05 -32.95
C GLU A 210 -41.89 8.91 -32.47
N PHE A 211 -42.19 9.31 -31.22
CA PHE A 211 -43.56 9.41 -30.73
C PHE A 211 -44.40 10.35 -31.58
N SER A 212 -43.88 11.55 -31.89
CA SER A 212 -44.57 12.51 -32.76
C SER A 212 -44.86 11.87 -34.10
N ASN A 213 -43.88 11.31 -34.80
CA ASN A 213 -44.06 10.69 -36.12
C ASN A 213 -45.01 9.48 -36.09
N THR A 214 -45.00 8.70 -35.02
CA THR A 214 -45.87 7.54 -34.85
C THR A 214 -47.30 7.97 -34.57
N VAL A 215 -47.50 9.01 -33.77
CA VAL A 215 -48.84 9.45 -33.31
C VAL A 215 -49.46 10.50 -34.24
N GLN A 216 -48.66 11.33 -34.92
CA GLN A 216 -49.11 12.39 -35.85
C GLN A 216 -50.15 11.90 -36.87
N PRO A 217 -49.94 10.76 -37.59
CA PRO A 217 -50.92 10.31 -38.58
C PRO A 217 -52.27 9.95 -37.96
N PHE A 218 -52.29 9.46 -36.72
CA PHE A 218 -53.52 9.12 -36.00
C PHE A 218 -54.24 10.33 -35.40
N ILE A 219 -53.56 11.49 -35.29
CA ILE A 219 -54.19 12.75 -34.85
C ILE A 219 -54.74 13.53 -36.06
N GLN A 220 -54.17 13.33 -37.26
CA GLN A 220 -54.53 14.09 -38.45
C GLN A 220 -55.78 13.55 -39.17
N GLU A 221 -56.03 12.24 -39.12
CA GLU A 221 -57.17 11.59 -39.79
C GLU A 221 -58.43 11.57 -38.90
N ASP A 222 -59.05 12.73 -38.75
CA ASP A 222 -60.38 12.93 -38.16
C ASP A 222 -60.36 13.25 -36.65
N GLY A 223 -60.61 14.53 -36.34
CA GLY A 223 -60.96 15.00 -35.00
C GLY A 223 -62.23 14.37 -34.39
N THR A 224 -62.72 13.27 -34.97
CA THR A 224 -63.78 12.41 -34.47
C THR A 224 -63.26 11.44 -33.41
N MET A 225 -62.02 10.94 -33.49
CA MET A 225 -61.52 9.93 -32.54
C MET A 225 -61.25 10.51 -31.14
N ILE A 226 -60.71 11.73 -31.07
CA ILE A 226 -60.49 12.42 -29.78
C ILE A 226 -61.82 12.77 -29.12
N GLU A 227 -62.85 13.08 -29.92
CA GLU A 227 -64.17 13.41 -29.42
C GLU A 227 -64.99 12.16 -29.06
N GLU A 228 -64.79 11.03 -29.76
CA GLU A 228 -65.29 9.70 -29.36
C GLU A 228 -64.65 9.22 -28.07
N LEU A 229 -63.32 9.34 -27.91
CA LEU A 229 -62.63 8.99 -26.67
C LEU A 229 -63.06 9.90 -25.51
N ARG A 230 -63.31 11.19 -25.76
CA ARG A 230 -63.92 12.10 -24.77
C ARG A 230 -65.35 11.69 -24.44
N LEU A 231 -66.16 11.32 -25.42
CA LEU A 231 -67.53 10.85 -25.22
C LEU A 231 -67.59 9.51 -24.47
N GLU A 232 -66.64 8.60 -24.70
CA GLU A 232 -66.48 7.36 -23.96
C GLU A 232 -65.95 7.57 -22.54
N LEU A 233 -65.02 8.51 -22.33
CA LEU A 233 -64.60 8.94 -20.99
C LEU A 233 -65.73 9.59 -20.20
N VAL A 234 -66.55 10.42 -20.84
CA VAL A 234 -67.74 11.05 -20.22
C VAL A 234 -68.83 10.01 -19.93
N LYS A 235 -69.05 9.02 -20.81
CA LYS A 235 -69.94 7.87 -20.55
C LYS A 235 -69.40 6.94 -19.45
N GLY A 236 -68.08 6.76 -19.38
CA GLY A 236 -67.39 6.02 -18.33
C GLY A 236 -67.49 6.70 -16.96
N GLN A 237 -67.45 8.03 -16.93
CA GLN A 237 -67.66 8.81 -15.70
C GLN A 237 -69.12 8.84 -15.25
N GLN A 238 -70.09 8.85 -16.17
CA GLN A 238 -71.52 8.80 -15.82
C GLN A 238 -71.97 7.41 -15.34
N SER A 239 -71.40 6.32 -15.88
CA SER A 239 -71.65 4.96 -15.38
C SER A 239 -70.97 4.66 -14.03
N SER A 240 -70.00 5.47 -13.61
CA SER A 240 -69.31 5.34 -12.32
C SER A 240 -69.97 6.13 -11.17
N GLN A 241 -71.01 6.92 -11.43
CA GLN A 241 -71.72 7.69 -10.39
C GLN A 241 -72.86 6.92 -9.69
N THR A 242 -73.15 5.68 -10.09
CA THR A 242 -74.09 4.80 -9.37
C THR A 242 -73.41 3.52 -8.86
N SER A 243 -72.30 3.63 -8.13
CA SER A 243 -71.88 2.61 -7.16
C SER A 243 -70.73 3.13 -6.28
N GLY A 244 -71.06 3.48 -5.04
CA GLY A 244 -70.23 3.31 -3.84
C GLY A 244 -68.77 3.79 -3.87
N SER A 245 -68.55 4.96 -3.28
CA SER A 245 -67.35 5.40 -2.53
C SER A 245 -66.16 4.42 -2.45
N ARG A 246 -65.08 4.73 -3.18
CA ARG A 246 -63.74 4.16 -2.97
C ARG A 246 -62.88 5.22 -2.27
N PRO A 247 -62.17 4.90 -1.16
CA PRO A 247 -61.38 5.89 -0.44
C PRO A 247 -60.15 6.31 -1.24
N ALA A 248 -59.72 7.56 -1.03
CA ALA A 248 -58.56 8.17 -1.68
C ALA A 248 -57.28 7.34 -1.48
N PRO A 249 -56.34 7.34 -2.45
CA PRO A 249 -55.06 6.67 -2.27
C PRO A 249 -54.28 7.32 -1.12
N PRO A 250 -53.64 6.53 -0.23
CA PRO A 250 -52.86 7.08 0.86
C PRO A 250 -51.63 7.83 0.33
N PRO A 251 -51.12 8.83 1.08
CA PRO A 251 -49.92 9.57 0.71
C PRO A 251 -48.72 8.63 0.54
N ILE A 252 -47.83 9.00 -0.40
CA ILE A 252 -46.64 8.26 -0.88
C ILE A 252 -45.74 7.74 0.27
N ASP A 253 -45.84 8.34 1.45
CA ASP A 253 -45.10 7.98 2.66
C ASP A 253 -45.42 6.56 3.20
N LEU A 254 -46.65 6.07 2.99
CA LEU A 254 -47.07 4.74 3.47
C LEU A 254 -46.55 3.59 2.58
N MET A 255 -46.28 3.84 1.29
CA MET A 255 -45.66 2.83 0.43
C MET A 255 -44.17 2.65 0.74
N ALA A 256 -43.48 3.73 1.11
CA ALA A 256 -42.08 3.66 1.54
C ALA A 256 -41.92 2.84 2.83
N GLN A 257 -42.82 3.01 3.79
CA GLN A 257 -42.81 2.23 5.04
C GLN A 257 -43.08 0.73 4.80
N HIS A 258 -43.99 0.39 3.88
CA HIS A 258 -44.30 -1.02 3.60
C HIS A 258 -43.17 -1.76 2.85
N ILE A 259 -42.40 -1.05 2.03
CA ILE A 259 -41.23 -1.61 1.33
C ILE A 259 -40.06 -1.81 2.31
N ILE A 260 -39.85 -0.87 3.24
CA ILE A 260 -38.78 -0.98 4.26
C ILE A 260 -39.09 -2.12 5.26
N VAL A 261 -40.34 -2.30 5.67
CA VAL A 261 -40.73 -3.40 6.59
C VAL A 261 -40.60 -4.77 5.91
N ASN A 262 -40.98 -4.89 4.63
CA ASN A 262 -40.79 -6.14 3.89
C ASN A 262 -39.31 -6.46 3.60
N TRP A 263 -38.47 -5.44 3.40
CA TRP A 263 -37.03 -5.62 3.23
C TRP A 263 -36.35 -6.03 4.53
N LEU A 264 -36.71 -5.42 5.67
CA LEU A 264 -36.22 -5.83 6.99
C LEU A 264 -36.63 -7.27 7.34
N ALA A 265 -37.86 -7.66 7.01
CA ALA A 265 -38.33 -9.04 7.22
C ALA A 265 -37.63 -10.08 6.35
N SER A 266 -37.04 -9.70 5.20
CA SER A 266 -36.27 -10.62 4.35
C SER A 266 -34.79 -10.72 4.73
N VAL A 267 -34.27 -9.79 5.54
CA VAL A 267 -32.88 -9.78 6.00
C VAL A 267 -32.71 -10.60 7.29
N ASP A 268 -33.74 -10.69 8.13
CA ASP A 268 -33.73 -11.52 9.36
C ASP A 268 -34.00 -13.02 9.10
N ALA A 269 -34.25 -13.42 7.85
CA ALA A 269 -34.54 -14.80 7.45
C ALA A 269 -33.35 -15.53 6.77
N THR A 270 -32.15 -14.97 6.84
CA THR A 270 -30.88 -15.57 6.36
C THR A 270 -29.79 -15.45 7.42
#